data_AF-A0A528CMC9-F1
#
_entry.id   AF-A0A528CMC9-F1
#
_cell.length_a   1.000
_cell.length_b   1.000
_cell.length_c   1.000
_cell.angle_alpha   90.00
_cell.angle_beta   90.00
_cell.angle_gamma   90.00
#
_symmetry.space_group_name_H-M   'P 1'
#
loop_
_entity.id
_entity.type
_entity.pdbx_description
1 polymer ?
#
loop_
_entity_poly.entity_id
_entity_poly.type
_entity_poly.pdbx_seq_one_letter_code
_entity_poly.pdbx_strand_id
1 'polypeptide(L)'
;MYFVPDDSLLAPDAARLGINGPQDLFGGVVPWRFAMTKAITHELVDDLAKRPKEWSTDFGRTVSAAVLPGYTVFSRHDALRAAERLLSLG
;
A
#
# COMPACT_ATOMS: atom_id res chain seq x y z
N MET A 1 16.57 -9.20 -22.19
CA MET A 1 17.16 -8.35 -21.13
C MET A 1 16.35 -8.60 -19.87
N TYR A 2 16.98 -8.67 -18.70
CA TYR A 2 16.26 -8.88 -17.44
C TYR A 2 16.54 -7.72 -16.50
N PHE A 3 15.49 -7.13 -15.92
CA PHE A 3 15.56 -5.94 -15.08
C PHE A 3 15.58 -6.29 -13.59
N VAL A 4 16.47 -5.63 -12.84
CA VAL A 4 16.54 -5.73 -11.38
C VAL A 4 16.49 -4.30 -10.82
N PRO A 5 15.30 -3.69 -10.75
CA PRO A 5 15.14 -2.35 -10.20
C PRO A 5 15.32 -2.35 -8.68
N ASP A 6 15.76 -1.20 -8.14
CA ASP A 6 15.91 -1.01 -6.70
C ASP A 6 14.56 -0.89 -5.96
N ASP A 7 13.48 -0.63 -6.69
CA ASP A 7 12.10 -0.53 -6.18
C ASP A 7 11.10 -1.10 -7.20
N SER A 8 9.84 -1.25 -6.78
CA SER A 8 8.74 -1.58 -7.69
C SER A 8 8.58 -0.52 -8.78
N LEU A 9 8.18 -0.97 -9.97
CA LEU A 9 7.95 -0.07 -11.11
C LEU A 9 6.49 0.35 -11.19
N LEU A 10 6.23 1.57 -11.66
CA LEU A 10 4.90 1.93 -12.11
C LEU A 10 4.61 1.30 -13.47
N ALA A 11 3.34 0.93 -13.69
CA ALA A 11 2.92 0.30 -14.95
C ALA A 11 3.35 1.08 -16.23
N PRO A 12 3.27 2.42 -16.30
CA PRO A 12 3.77 3.18 -17.47
C PRO A 12 5.28 3.08 -17.66
N ASP A 13 6.05 3.01 -16.57
CA ASP A 13 7.52 2.89 -16.64
C ASP A 13 7.93 1.50 -17.10
N ALA A 14 7.27 0.45 -16.59
CA ALA A 14 7.47 -0.92 -17.05
C ALA A 14 7.15 -1.07 -18.55
N ALA A 15 6.03 -0.48 -19.01
CA ALA A 15 5.65 -0.51 -20.42
C ALA A 15 6.68 0.18 -21.33
N ARG A 16 7.22 1.34 -20.91
CA ARG A 16 8.27 2.06 -21.64
C ARG A 16 9.58 1.29 -21.73
N LEU A 17 9.87 0.43 -20.76
CA LEU A 17 11.04 -0.45 -20.74
C LEU A 17 10.81 -1.78 -21.50
N GLY A 18 9.60 -2.03 -22.02
CA GLY A 18 9.27 -3.26 -22.73
C GLY A 18 9.14 -4.49 -21.81
N ILE A 19 8.83 -4.28 -20.54
CA ILE A 19 8.60 -5.34 -19.55
C ILE A 19 7.17 -5.88 -19.73
N ASN A 20 7.04 -7.16 -20.08
CA ASN A 20 5.76 -7.81 -20.39
C ASN A 20 5.31 -8.79 -19.30
N GLY A 21 6.20 -9.20 -18.39
CA GLY A 21 5.81 -10.08 -17.30
C GLY A 21 6.94 -10.49 -16.36
N PRO A 22 6.68 -11.49 -15.49
CA PRO A 22 7.63 -11.94 -14.47
C PRO A 22 8.96 -12.48 -15.01
N GLN A 23 9.03 -12.83 -16.30
CA GLN A 23 10.27 -13.27 -16.95
C GLN A 23 11.19 -12.10 -17.35
N ASP A 24 10.72 -10.87 -17.22
CA ASP A 24 11.45 -9.67 -17.64
C ASP A 24 11.98 -8.86 -16.44
N LEU A 25 11.48 -9.08 -15.22
CA LEU A 25 11.95 -8.36 -14.03
C LEU A 25 12.01 -9.21 -12.75
N PHE A 26 12.87 -8.80 -11.82
CA PHE A 26 12.78 -9.16 -10.42
C PHE A 26 12.09 -8.05 -9.64
N GLY A 27 11.02 -8.37 -8.89
CA GLY A 27 10.25 -7.38 -8.14
C GLY A 27 8.80 -7.29 -8.61
N GLY A 28 8.21 -6.10 -8.51
CA GLY A 28 6.79 -5.87 -8.79
C GLY A 28 6.54 -4.69 -9.73
N VAL A 29 5.43 -4.78 -10.47
CA VAL A 29 4.86 -3.65 -11.21
C VAL A 29 3.54 -3.30 -10.54
N VAL A 30 3.37 -2.03 -10.17
CA VAL A 30 2.18 -1.55 -9.46
C VAL A 30 1.48 -0.43 -10.24
N PRO A 31 0.16 -0.26 -10.07
CA PRO A 31 -0.59 0.80 -10.75
C PRO A 31 -0.40 2.17 -10.09
N TRP A 32 -0.13 2.22 -8.79
CA TRP A 32 -0.08 3.46 -8.00
C TRP A 32 1.13 3.49 -7.07
N ARG A 33 1.74 4.66 -6.89
CA ARG A 33 2.98 4.78 -6.10
C ARG A 33 2.83 4.32 -4.65
N PHE A 34 1.69 4.60 -4.02
CA PHE A 34 1.46 4.19 -2.64
C PHE A 34 1.45 2.67 -2.46
N ALA A 35 1.15 1.90 -3.51
CA ALA A 35 1.13 0.43 -3.46
C ALA A 35 2.53 -0.19 -3.35
N MET A 36 3.59 0.59 -3.57
CA MET A 36 4.98 0.18 -3.34
C MET A 36 5.34 0.18 -1.85
N THR A 37 4.54 0.86 -1.03
CA THR A 37 4.79 1.01 0.41
C THR A 37 4.19 -0.13 1.22
N LYS A 38 4.62 -0.30 2.46
CA LYS A 38 3.94 -1.17 3.42
C LYS A 38 2.68 -0.55 4.03
N ALA A 39 2.35 0.71 3.71
CA ALA A 39 1.14 1.34 4.24
C ALA A 39 -0.13 0.62 3.79
N ILE A 40 -0.15 0.05 2.57
CA ILE A 40 -1.33 -0.66 2.05
C ILE A 40 -1.74 -1.87 2.88
N THR A 41 -0.83 -2.45 3.68
CA THR A 41 -1.15 -3.62 4.51
C THR A 41 -1.89 -3.26 5.79
N HIS A 42 -2.01 -1.97 6.12
CA HIS A 42 -2.78 -1.49 7.27
C HIS A 42 -4.11 -0.91 6.80
N GLU A 43 -5.18 -1.28 7.52
CA GLU A 43 -6.52 -0.75 7.26
C GLU A 43 -6.61 0.76 7.55
N LEU A 44 -7.70 1.36 7.07
CA LEU A 44 -8.06 2.72 7.47
C LEU A 44 -8.78 2.69 8.82
N VAL A 45 -8.84 3.84 9.50
CA VAL A 45 -9.53 3.94 10.78
C VAL A 45 -11.04 3.65 10.67
N ASP A 46 -11.66 3.92 9.52
CA ASP A 46 -13.00 3.48 9.13
C ASP A 46 -13.23 3.65 7.62
N ASP A 47 -14.44 3.32 7.14
CA ASP A 47 -14.83 3.40 5.73
C ASP A 47 -14.92 4.84 5.17
N LEU A 48 -15.07 5.84 6.04
CA LEU A 48 -15.20 7.26 5.70
C LEU A 48 -13.87 8.04 5.80
N ALA A 49 -12.82 7.39 6.31
CA ALA A 49 -11.49 7.98 6.43
C ALA A 49 -10.99 8.54 5.10
N LYS A 50 -10.28 9.67 5.17
CA LYS A 50 -9.67 10.27 3.97
C LYS A 50 -8.69 9.28 3.35
N ARG A 51 -8.71 9.14 2.03
CA ARG A 51 -7.83 8.24 1.28
C ARG A 51 -7.66 8.68 -0.18
N PRO A 52 -6.58 8.26 -0.86
CA PRO A 52 -6.53 8.27 -2.32
C PRO A 52 -7.71 7.51 -2.90
N LYS A 53 -8.24 7.97 -4.04
CA LYS A 53 -9.40 7.36 -4.71
C LYS A 53 -9.18 5.87 -4.98
N GLU A 54 -7.96 5.50 -5.30
CA GLU A 54 -7.57 4.16 -5.70
C GLU A 54 -7.13 3.27 -4.52
N TRP A 55 -7.24 3.76 -3.29
CA TRP A 55 -6.93 2.99 -2.10
C TRP A 55 -7.97 1.90 -1.85
N SER A 56 -7.51 0.65 -1.70
CA SER A 56 -8.38 -0.48 -1.35
C SER A 56 -8.71 -0.47 0.13
N THR A 57 -10.01 -0.51 0.47
CA THR A 57 -10.49 -0.73 1.84
C THR A 57 -10.40 -2.18 2.29
N ASP A 58 -10.35 -3.10 1.33
CA ASP A 58 -10.48 -4.53 1.61
C ASP A 58 -9.11 -5.16 1.84
N PHE A 59 -8.08 -4.75 1.08
CA PHE A 59 -6.78 -5.39 1.12
C PHE A 59 -6.16 -5.37 2.53
N GLY A 60 -6.13 -4.20 3.19
CA GLY A 60 -5.62 -4.07 4.56
C GLY A 60 -6.38 -4.94 5.57
N ARG A 61 -7.70 -5.07 5.42
CA ARG A 61 -8.53 -5.97 6.25
C ARG A 61 -8.16 -7.43 6.01
N THR A 62 -8.03 -7.82 4.75
CA THR A 62 -7.68 -9.19 4.34
C THR A 62 -6.32 -9.63 4.89
N VAL A 63 -5.32 -8.74 4.91
CA VAL A 63 -3.96 -9.08 5.34
C VAL A 63 -3.67 -8.75 6.81
N SER A 64 -4.66 -8.26 7.56
CA SER A 64 -4.49 -7.78 8.93
C SER A 64 -3.86 -8.82 9.87
N ALA A 65 -4.16 -10.10 9.68
CA ALA A 65 -3.59 -11.20 10.47
C ALA A 65 -2.09 -11.43 10.23
N ALA A 66 -1.52 -10.87 9.16
CA ALA A 66 -0.11 -11.05 8.78
C ALA A 66 0.77 -9.84 9.13
N VAL A 67 0.22 -8.81 9.78
CA VAL A 67 0.92 -7.58 10.15
C VAL A 67 0.64 -7.20 11.59
N LEU A 68 1.48 -6.31 12.13
CA LEU A 68 1.24 -5.74 13.45
C LEU A 68 -0.02 -4.85 13.44
N PRO A 69 -0.69 -4.65 14.59
CA PRO A 69 -1.77 -3.68 14.69
C PRO A 69 -1.31 -2.29 14.22
N GLY A 70 -2.08 -1.67 13.33
CA GLY A 70 -1.72 -0.38 12.75
C GLY A 70 -2.74 0.10 11.74
N TYR A 71 -2.72 1.40 11.49
CA TYR A 71 -3.60 2.08 10.55
C TYR A 71 -2.80 2.93 9.57
N THR A 72 -3.28 3.05 8.34
CA THR A 72 -2.85 4.10 7.42
C THR A 72 -3.82 5.27 7.47
N VAL A 73 -3.30 6.49 7.57
CA VAL A 73 -4.09 7.71 7.72
C VAL A 73 -3.59 8.80 6.78
N PHE A 74 -4.54 9.56 6.21
CA PHE A 74 -4.25 10.65 5.27
C PHE A 74 -4.74 12.01 5.78
N SER A 75 -5.14 12.07 7.05
CA SER A 75 -5.62 13.29 7.69
C SER A 75 -5.21 13.33 9.16
N ARG A 76 -5.03 14.54 9.69
CA ARG A 76 -4.74 14.73 11.12
C ARG A 76 -5.87 14.18 12.01
N HIS A 77 -7.11 14.34 11.57
CA HIS A 77 -8.28 13.84 12.31
C HIS A 77 -8.25 12.31 12.44
N ASP A 78 -8.01 11.61 11.34
CA ASP A 78 -7.93 10.14 11.32
C ASP A 78 -6.70 9.64 12.08
N ALA A 79 -5.58 10.36 12.02
CA ALA A 79 -4.36 10.04 12.76
C ALA A 79 -4.59 10.06 14.28
N LEU A 80 -5.30 11.06 14.81
CA LEU A 80 -5.63 11.13 16.24
C LEU A 80 -6.50 9.95 16.67
N ARG A 81 -7.53 9.63 15.89
CA ARG A 81 -8.43 8.50 16.16
C ARG A 81 -7.70 7.15 16.09
N ALA A 82 -6.83 6.98 15.11
CA ALA A 82 -5.99 5.79 14.99
C ALA A 82 -5.06 5.65 16.19
N ALA A 83 -4.43 6.74 16.63
CA ALA A 83 -3.57 6.75 17.81
C ALA A 83 -4.33 6.38 19.09
N GLU A 84 -5.51 6.96 19.32
CA GLU A 84 -6.39 6.61 20.45
C GLU A 84 -6.70 5.11 20.49
N ARG A 85 -7.03 4.51 19.33
CA ARG A 85 -7.29 3.08 19.23
C ARG A 85 -6.05 2.24 19.51
N LEU A 86 -4.91 2.58 18.92
CA LEU A 86 -3.67 1.83 19.13
C LEU A 86 -3.19 1.91 20.59
N LEU A 87 -3.26 3.09 21.21
CA LEU A 87 -2.89 3.27 22.63
C LEU A 87 -3.80 2.48 23.58
N SER A 88 -5.04 2.18 23.18
CA SER A 88 -5.93 1.33 23.98
C SER A 88 -5.54 -0.15 23.98
N LEU A 89 -4.61 -0.56 23.12
CA LEU A 89 -4.10 -1.93 23.03
C LEU A 89 -2.98 -2.25 24.03
N GLY A 90 -2.45 -1.25 24.74
CA GLY A 90 -1.36 -1.38 25.72
C GLY A 90 -0.01 -0.92 25.20
#